data_AF-A0AA38PH01-F1
#
_entry.id   AF-A0AA38PH01-F1
#
_cell.length_a   1.000
_cell.length_b   1.000
_cell.length_c   1.000
_cell.angle_alpha   90.00
_cell.angle_beta   90.00
_cell.angle_gamma   90.00
#
_symmetry.space_group_name_H-M   'P 1'
#
loop_
_entity.id
_entity.type
_entity.pdbx_description
1 polymer ?
#
loop_
_entity_poly.entity_id
_entity_poly.type
_entity_poly.pdbx_seq_one_letter_code
_entity_poly.pdbx_strand_id
1 'polypeptide(L)'
;MLHCLRATTAYVLGRRTLNYQHAKLNVALLSSRRPIRSRLSTSTACFSTRTTAPPPSDGGDRLLSSEDFIHPEHEKIAMSKGTMFVFAEESDLKEIPMDDSIKDSGTIPPGYSIDFIVSPERIISVLKKMGITTIGQLPEDTYDEMRATINNPSNLSIIPTSVYEFKRQLQAQTDRESEQENTNSSRTAPSPPPPTSDGGEKPLSIEDFIDPEHVKNALSKGTMFVWVDESDRVEEIPMDDRYKDSGIIPPGYSIDFIVSPGTIVSFLKKMGITTIGQLPEDTYNELRAIFNRPSNLSIIPTSICERKRQLESQTDRELEQESN
;
A
#
# COMPACT_ATOMS: atom_id res chain seq x y z
N MET A 1 -62.81 3.03 -0.84
CA MET A 1 -62.84 3.76 0.45
C MET A 1 -62.43 2.81 1.55
N LEU A 2 -61.26 3.00 2.17
CA LEU A 2 -61.03 2.88 3.62
C LEU A 2 -59.51 3.02 3.93
N HIS A 3 -59.21 4.09 4.67
CA HIS A 3 -58.22 4.29 5.74
C HIS A 3 -56.72 3.96 5.60
N CYS A 4 -55.94 5.03 5.79
CA CYS A 4 -54.59 5.09 6.37
C CYS A 4 -54.42 4.21 7.63
N LEU A 5 -53.20 3.73 7.84
CA LEU A 5 -52.55 3.73 9.15
C LEU A 5 -51.02 3.65 8.99
N ARG A 6 -50.31 4.67 9.49
CA ARG A 6 -48.89 4.62 9.84
C ARG A 6 -48.73 3.75 11.07
N ALA A 7 -47.67 2.96 11.12
CA ALA A 7 -47.13 2.42 12.37
C ALA A 7 -45.59 2.53 12.35
N THR A 8 -45.08 3.30 13.30
CA THR A 8 -43.68 3.34 13.71
C THR A 8 -43.51 2.34 14.84
N THR A 9 -42.47 1.51 14.82
CA THR A 9 -42.06 0.76 16.01
C THR A 9 -40.55 0.58 16.01
N ALA A 10 -39.92 1.12 17.05
CA ALA A 10 -38.51 0.90 17.37
C ALA A 10 -38.39 -0.36 18.24
N TYR A 11 -37.31 -1.14 18.05
CA TYR A 11 -36.78 -2.06 19.06
C TYR A 11 -35.26 -2.02 19.06
N VAL A 12 -34.71 -2.12 20.26
CA VAL A 12 -33.31 -1.91 20.65
C VAL A 12 -32.76 -3.21 21.25
N LEU A 13 -31.48 -3.50 20.92
CA LEU A 13 -30.46 -4.33 21.58
C LEU A 13 -30.63 -5.86 21.72
N GLY A 14 -29.62 -6.60 21.24
CA GLY A 14 -29.34 -7.99 21.64
C GLY A 14 -28.09 -8.61 20.98
N ARG A 15 -27.02 -8.78 21.78
CA ARG A 15 -25.72 -9.41 21.46
C ARG A 15 -25.83 -10.78 20.78
N ARG A 16 -24.98 -11.08 19.78
CA ARG A 16 -24.45 -12.44 19.50
C ARG A 16 -23.05 -12.41 18.91
N THR A 17 -22.19 -13.25 19.48
CA THR A 17 -20.87 -13.69 19.06
C THR A 17 -20.93 -14.44 17.73
N LEU A 18 -19.96 -14.22 16.84
CA LEU A 18 -19.77 -15.03 15.64
C LEU A 18 -18.71 -16.10 15.90
N ASN A 19 -19.15 -17.36 15.96
CA ASN A 19 -18.31 -18.54 15.85
C ASN A 19 -18.06 -18.82 14.37
N TYR A 20 -16.79 -18.94 13.98
CA TYR A 20 -16.38 -19.36 12.64
C TYR A 20 -16.36 -20.90 12.59
N GLN A 21 -17.16 -21.51 11.70
CA GLN A 21 -16.97 -22.91 11.31
C GLN A 21 -16.35 -22.96 9.91
N HIS A 22 -15.17 -23.58 9.84
CA HIS A 22 -14.51 -23.97 8.59
C HIS A 22 -15.30 -25.08 7.90
N ALA A 23 -15.87 -24.82 6.73
CA ALA A 23 -16.36 -25.86 5.84
C ALA A 23 -15.23 -26.28 4.89
N LYS A 24 -14.77 -27.53 5.03
CA LYS A 24 -13.89 -28.22 4.06
C LYS A 24 -14.72 -28.60 2.83
N LEU A 25 -14.31 -28.15 1.65
CA LEU A 25 -14.86 -28.60 0.37
C LEU A 25 -14.05 -29.80 -0.14
N ASN A 26 -14.67 -30.98 -0.14
CA ASN A 26 -14.20 -32.15 -0.87
C ASN A 26 -14.65 -32.05 -2.33
N VAL A 27 -13.70 -32.12 -3.26
CA VAL A 27 -13.96 -32.19 -4.70
C VAL A 27 -14.20 -33.66 -5.08
N ALA A 28 -15.40 -33.97 -5.55
CA ALA A 28 -15.69 -35.22 -6.25
C ALA A 28 -16.04 -34.89 -7.71
N LEU A 29 -15.26 -35.45 -8.63
CA LEU A 29 -15.50 -35.50 -10.07
C LEU A 29 -16.80 -36.23 -10.37
N LEU A 30 -17.61 -35.71 -11.30
CA LEU A 30 -18.36 -36.51 -12.29
C LEU A 30 -18.97 -35.64 -13.40
N SER A 31 -18.79 -36.13 -14.63
CA SER A 31 -19.35 -35.62 -15.88
C SER A 31 -20.88 -35.68 -15.93
N SER A 32 -21.53 -34.65 -16.50
CA SER A 32 -22.39 -34.79 -17.70
C SER A 32 -23.24 -33.54 -17.98
N ARG A 33 -23.60 -33.40 -19.25
CA ARG A 33 -24.23 -32.29 -19.98
C ARG A 33 -25.57 -31.79 -19.42
N ARG A 34 -25.75 -30.45 -19.34
CA ARG A 34 -26.85 -29.63 -19.93
C ARG A 34 -26.74 -28.15 -19.49
N PRO A 35 -27.26 -27.18 -20.29
CA PRO A 35 -27.10 -25.75 -20.00
C PRO A 35 -28.21 -25.29 -19.05
N ILE A 36 -27.85 -24.77 -17.88
CA ILE A 36 -28.78 -24.11 -16.96
C ILE A 36 -28.31 -22.68 -16.77
N ARG A 37 -29.23 -21.75 -17.09
CA ARG A 37 -29.10 -20.31 -16.95
C ARG A 37 -28.56 -19.94 -15.57
N SER A 38 -27.45 -19.21 -15.58
CA SER A 38 -26.82 -18.56 -14.45
C SER A 38 -27.76 -17.55 -13.80
N ARG A 39 -28.17 -17.80 -12.55
CA ARG A 39 -28.55 -16.74 -11.62
C ARG A 39 -27.30 -16.41 -10.80
N LEU A 40 -26.59 -15.37 -11.22
CA LEU A 40 -25.54 -14.75 -10.43
C LEU A 40 -26.18 -14.19 -9.16
N SER A 41 -25.80 -14.77 -8.03
CA SER A 41 -25.99 -14.18 -6.71
C SER A 41 -24.89 -13.14 -6.54
N THR A 42 -25.24 -11.87 -6.71
CA THR A 42 -24.40 -10.75 -6.30
C THR A 42 -24.41 -10.71 -4.78
N SER A 43 -23.34 -11.23 -4.16
CA SER A 43 -23.01 -10.90 -2.78
C SER A 43 -22.35 -9.53 -2.81
N THR A 44 -23.17 -8.48 -2.74
CA THR A 44 -22.73 -7.13 -2.41
C THR A 44 -22.28 -7.14 -0.95
N ALA A 45 -20.98 -7.22 -0.72
CA ALA A 45 -20.39 -6.73 0.52
C ALA A 45 -20.48 -5.20 0.48
N CYS A 46 -21.62 -4.65 0.91
CA CYS A 46 -21.75 -3.21 1.12
C CYS A 46 -20.81 -2.82 2.27
N PHE A 47 -19.79 -2.02 1.97
CA PHE A 47 -19.14 -1.19 2.98
C PHE A 47 -20.22 -0.28 3.57
N SER A 48 -20.54 -0.51 4.83
CA SER A 48 -21.46 0.33 5.59
C SER A 48 -20.81 1.70 5.75
N THR A 49 -21.43 2.74 5.21
CA THR A 49 -21.16 4.14 5.56
C THR A 49 -21.43 4.30 7.06
N ARG A 50 -20.38 4.12 7.86
CA ARG A 50 -20.45 4.27 9.31
C ARG A 50 -20.48 5.76 9.60
N THR A 51 -21.62 6.24 10.08
CA THR A 51 -21.81 7.61 10.60
C THR A 51 -20.65 7.96 11.53
N THR A 52 -19.92 9.01 11.16
CA THR A 52 -18.77 9.57 11.85
C THR A 52 -19.19 10.02 13.24
N ALA A 53 -18.83 9.25 14.27
CA ALA A 53 -18.67 9.82 15.59
C ALA A 53 -17.46 10.76 15.53
N PRO A 54 -17.51 11.95 16.17
CA PRO A 54 -16.32 12.79 16.31
C PRO A 54 -15.19 11.96 16.95
N PRO A 55 -13.92 12.22 16.60
CA PRO A 55 -12.80 11.54 17.25
C PRO A 55 -12.95 11.73 18.76
N PRO A 56 -12.90 10.66 19.58
CA PRO A 56 -12.95 10.80 21.01
C PRO A 56 -11.78 11.69 21.42
N SER A 57 -12.11 12.86 21.97
CA SER A 57 -11.18 13.93 22.35
C SER A 57 -10.42 13.61 23.65
N ASP A 58 -10.09 12.35 23.90
CA ASP A 58 -9.39 11.95 25.11
C ASP A 58 -8.62 10.65 24.87
N GLY A 59 -7.30 10.73 24.97
CA GLY A 59 -6.40 9.57 25.00
C GLY A 59 -5.26 9.63 23.98
N GLY A 60 -4.20 10.39 24.32
CA GLY A 60 -2.87 10.27 23.68
C GLY A 60 -2.25 8.86 23.78
N ASP A 61 -2.92 7.93 24.46
CA ASP A 61 -2.52 6.54 24.68
C ASP A 61 -3.16 5.54 23.70
N ARG A 62 -4.00 6.01 22.76
CA ARG A 62 -4.52 5.15 21.68
C ARG A 62 -3.36 4.70 20.78
N LEU A 63 -3.34 3.41 20.46
CA LEU A 63 -2.43 2.84 19.47
C LEU A 63 -2.65 3.46 18.09
N LEU A 64 -1.56 3.75 17.39
CA LEU A 64 -1.58 4.24 16.02
C LEU A 64 -2.33 3.28 15.09
N SER A 65 -3.26 3.83 14.32
CA SER A 65 -4.09 3.15 13.33
C SER A 65 -4.17 3.96 12.04
N SER A 66 -4.44 3.30 10.92
CA SER A 66 -4.50 3.94 9.60
C SER A 66 -5.51 5.09 9.56
N GLU A 67 -6.60 4.93 10.30
CA GLU A 67 -7.70 5.88 10.41
C GLU A 67 -7.29 7.20 11.06
N ASP A 68 -6.20 7.21 11.85
CA ASP A 68 -5.66 8.45 12.43
C ASP A 68 -5.10 9.36 11.33
N PHE A 69 -4.52 8.76 10.29
CA PHE A 69 -3.87 9.47 9.20
C PHE A 69 -4.77 9.71 7.98
N ILE A 70 -5.91 9.03 7.86
CA ILE A 70 -6.82 9.17 6.71
C ILE A 70 -7.86 10.26 7.00
N HIS A 71 -7.95 11.26 6.13
CA HIS A 71 -8.95 12.31 6.23
C HIS A 71 -10.35 11.73 5.93
N PRO A 72 -11.40 12.11 6.69
CA PRO A 72 -12.76 11.62 6.46
C PRO A 72 -13.28 11.93 5.05
N GLU A 73 -12.72 12.96 4.40
CA GLU A 73 -13.08 13.36 3.03
C GLU A 73 -12.02 12.95 1.98
N HIS A 74 -11.16 11.96 2.25
CA HIS A 74 -10.14 11.51 1.30
C HIS A 74 -10.71 11.13 -0.08
N GLU A 75 -11.97 10.68 -0.16
CA GLU A 75 -12.64 10.45 -1.44
C GLU A 75 -12.81 11.74 -2.25
N LYS A 76 -13.28 12.83 -1.63
CA LYS A 76 -13.43 14.13 -2.31
C LYS A 76 -12.08 14.70 -2.72
N ILE A 77 -11.07 14.51 -1.87
CA ILE A 77 -9.69 14.95 -2.14
C ILE A 77 -9.11 14.16 -3.32
N ALA A 78 -9.30 12.83 -3.37
CA ALA A 78 -8.84 12.02 -4.51
C ALA A 78 -9.51 12.47 -5.82
N MET A 79 -10.79 12.83 -5.76
CA MET A 79 -11.55 13.31 -6.92
C MET A 79 -11.11 14.70 -7.40
N SER A 80 -10.55 15.55 -6.52
CA SER A 80 -10.07 16.89 -6.91
C SER A 80 -8.82 16.84 -7.79
N LYS A 81 -8.08 15.72 -7.79
CA LYS A 81 -6.95 15.47 -8.70
C LYS A 81 -7.36 15.55 -10.18
N GLY A 82 -8.62 15.22 -10.48
CA GLY A 82 -9.17 15.34 -11.83
C GLY A 82 -8.67 14.29 -12.82
N THR A 83 -7.89 13.31 -12.38
CA THR A 83 -7.39 12.18 -13.17
C THR A 83 -7.69 10.85 -12.49
N MET A 84 -7.71 9.78 -13.27
CA MET A 84 -7.83 8.40 -12.79
C MET A 84 -7.04 7.46 -13.69
N PHE A 85 -6.74 6.26 -13.19
CA PHE A 85 -6.05 5.24 -13.97
C PHE A 85 -7.04 4.24 -14.55
N VAL A 86 -6.86 3.88 -15.81
CA VAL A 86 -7.64 2.84 -16.50
C VAL A 86 -6.71 1.87 -17.21
N PHE A 87 -7.21 0.68 -17.52
CA PHE A 87 -6.50 -0.26 -18.39
C PHE A 87 -6.59 0.17 -19.85
N ALA A 88 -5.45 0.21 -20.53
CA ALA A 88 -5.34 0.42 -21.97
C ALA A 88 -5.26 -0.93 -22.72
N GLU A 89 -5.27 -0.90 -24.07
CA GLU A 89 -5.37 -2.07 -24.96
C GLU A 89 -4.27 -3.14 -24.82
N GLU A 90 -3.23 -2.89 -24.01
CA GLU A 90 -2.10 -3.82 -23.76
C GLU A 90 -1.89 -4.08 -22.26
N SER A 91 -2.96 -4.08 -21.46
CA SER A 91 -2.93 -4.21 -19.99
C SER A 91 -2.17 -3.10 -19.24
N ASP A 92 -1.58 -2.12 -19.93
CA ASP A 92 -0.90 -1.01 -19.29
C ASP A 92 -1.88 -0.06 -18.58
N LEU A 93 -1.52 0.34 -17.35
CA LEU A 93 -2.23 1.36 -16.59
C LEU A 93 -1.95 2.74 -17.16
N LYS A 94 -2.96 3.38 -17.73
CA LYS A 94 -2.90 4.73 -18.27
C LYS A 94 -3.67 5.69 -17.38
N GLU A 95 -3.03 6.80 -17.01
CA GLU A 95 -3.74 7.92 -16.41
C GLU A 95 -4.50 8.69 -17.49
N ILE A 96 -5.78 8.90 -17.24
CA ILE A 96 -6.68 9.64 -18.10
C ILE A 96 -7.33 10.78 -17.30
N PRO A 97 -7.69 11.88 -17.98
CA PRO A 97 -8.58 12.87 -17.39
C PRO A 97 -9.88 12.21 -16.96
N MET A 98 -10.35 12.56 -15.77
CA MET A 98 -11.64 12.10 -15.26
C MET A 98 -12.76 12.85 -15.98
N ASP A 99 -13.81 12.12 -16.36
CA ASP A 99 -15.01 12.72 -16.96
C ASP A 99 -15.69 13.67 -15.98
N ASP A 100 -16.24 14.77 -16.49
CA ASP A 100 -16.89 15.79 -15.64
C ASP A 100 -18.10 15.22 -14.89
N SER A 101 -18.79 14.22 -15.46
CA SER A 101 -19.88 13.50 -14.80
C SER A 101 -19.42 12.78 -13.52
N ILE A 102 -18.19 12.27 -13.51
CA ILE A 102 -17.59 11.59 -12.36
C ILE A 102 -17.18 12.64 -11.33
N LYS A 103 -16.53 13.73 -11.75
CA LYS A 103 -16.16 14.87 -10.87
C LYS A 103 -17.38 15.45 -10.16
N ASP A 104 -18.45 15.72 -10.91
CA ASP A 104 -19.70 16.29 -10.40
C ASP A 104 -20.40 15.37 -9.41
N SER A 105 -20.28 14.04 -9.60
CA SER A 105 -20.86 13.07 -8.68
C SER A 105 -20.19 13.08 -7.31
N GLY A 106 -18.90 13.43 -7.24
CA GLY A 106 -18.08 13.32 -6.03
C GLY A 106 -17.95 11.89 -5.50
N THR A 107 -18.28 10.87 -6.31
CA THR A 107 -18.27 9.46 -5.93
C THR A 107 -17.28 8.66 -6.78
N ILE A 108 -16.58 7.72 -6.17
CA ILE A 108 -15.67 6.82 -6.89
C ILE A 108 -16.47 5.91 -7.84
N PRO A 109 -16.10 5.82 -9.13
CA PRO A 109 -16.81 4.95 -10.06
C PRO A 109 -16.77 3.47 -9.65
N PRO A 110 -17.81 2.67 -9.99
CA PRO A 110 -17.80 1.24 -9.74
C PRO A 110 -16.59 0.54 -10.38
N GLY A 111 -15.93 -0.33 -9.63
CA GLY A 111 -14.73 -1.04 -10.09
C GLY A 111 -13.42 -0.27 -9.89
N TYR A 112 -13.47 0.89 -9.23
CA TYR A 112 -12.29 1.68 -8.86
C TYR A 112 -12.17 1.81 -7.34
N SER A 113 -10.96 2.12 -6.88
CA SER A 113 -10.62 2.30 -5.48
C SER A 113 -9.55 3.38 -5.33
N ILE A 114 -9.51 4.00 -4.15
CA ILE A 114 -8.48 4.98 -3.83
C ILE A 114 -7.27 4.23 -3.29
N ASP A 115 -6.16 4.46 -3.94
CA ASP A 115 -4.86 3.95 -3.55
C ASP A 115 -4.00 5.11 -3.05
N PHE A 116 -3.35 4.88 -1.91
CA PHE A 116 -2.39 5.81 -1.35
C PHE A 116 -1.01 5.43 -1.90
N ILE A 117 -0.36 6.37 -2.59
CA ILE A 117 1.03 6.18 -3.06
C ILE A 117 1.92 5.90 -1.85
N VAL A 118 1.79 6.74 -0.83
CA VAL A 118 2.33 6.56 0.51
C VAL A 118 1.26 5.98 1.42
N SER A 119 1.28 4.65 1.62
CA SER A 119 0.29 3.94 2.45
C SER A 119 0.40 4.32 3.94
N PRO A 120 -0.71 4.70 4.61
CA PRO A 120 -0.75 4.96 6.05
C PRO A 120 -0.28 3.78 6.90
N GLU A 121 -0.60 2.55 6.49
CA GLU A 121 -0.24 1.32 7.19
C GLU A 121 1.29 1.16 7.30
N ARG A 122 2.00 1.61 6.27
CA ARG A 122 3.47 1.55 6.22
C ARG A 122 4.10 2.59 7.12
N ILE A 123 3.57 3.81 7.09
CA ILE A 123 4.01 4.87 7.99
C ILE A 123 3.87 4.40 9.44
N ILE A 124 2.73 3.81 9.80
CA ILE A 124 2.51 3.26 11.15
C ILE A 124 3.51 2.15 11.45
N SER A 125 3.82 1.29 10.48
CA SER A 125 4.80 0.22 10.66
C SER A 125 6.20 0.77 10.94
N VAL A 126 6.62 1.81 10.23
CA VAL A 126 7.90 2.51 10.47
C VAL A 126 7.90 3.19 11.83
N LEU A 127 6.83 3.91 12.18
CA LEU A 127 6.69 4.56 13.48
C LEU A 127 6.78 3.55 14.64
N LYS A 128 6.07 2.43 14.54
CA LYS A 128 6.12 1.35 15.55
C LYS A 128 7.53 0.82 15.75
N LYS A 129 8.30 0.69 14.67
CA LYS A 129 9.71 0.26 14.71
C LYS A 129 10.62 1.31 15.36
N MET A 130 10.30 2.59 15.20
CA MET A 130 10.96 3.69 15.93
C MET A 130 10.53 3.80 17.40
N GLY A 131 9.73 2.85 17.91
CA GLY A 131 9.20 2.88 19.28
C GLY A 131 8.00 3.82 19.47
N ILE A 132 7.51 4.42 18.38
CA ILE A 132 6.34 5.30 18.35
C ILE A 132 5.12 4.44 18.07
N THR A 133 4.37 4.14 19.12
CA THR A 133 3.21 3.24 19.08
C THR A 133 1.89 3.96 19.34
N THR A 134 1.91 5.16 19.91
CA THR A 134 0.72 5.99 20.20
C THR A 134 0.80 7.37 19.56
N ILE A 135 -0.35 8.00 19.37
CA ILE A 135 -0.44 9.35 18.75
C ILE A 135 0.30 10.39 19.61
N GLY A 136 0.19 10.30 20.95
CA GLY A 136 0.81 11.27 21.86
C GLY A 136 2.35 11.23 21.89
N GLN A 137 2.98 10.24 21.26
CA GLN A 137 4.43 10.17 21.11
C GLN A 137 4.95 10.97 19.91
N LEU A 138 4.07 11.36 18.98
CA LEU A 138 4.42 12.24 17.87
C LEU A 138 4.27 13.70 18.30
N PRO A 139 5.25 14.58 17.99
CA PRO A 139 5.04 16.02 18.05
C PRO A 139 3.80 16.40 17.21
N GLU A 140 2.97 17.31 17.72
CA GLU A 140 1.71 17.72 17.07
C GLU A 140 1.95 18.22 15.64
N ASP A 141 2.94 19.10 15.46
CA ASP A 141 3.35 19.61 14.14
C ASP A 141 3.72 18.47 13.17
N THR A 142 4.44 17.45 13.64
CA THR A 142 4.83 16.29 12.82
C THR A 142 3.61 15.45 12.46
N TYR A 143 2.71 15.20 13.41
CA TYR A 143 1.49 14.45 13.14
C TYR A 143 0.61 15.14 12.08
N ASP A 144 0.42 16.46 12.21
CA ASP A 144 -0.37 17.23 11.27
C ASP A 144 0.27 17.29 9.88
N GLU A 145 1.59 17.45 9.79
CA GLU A 145 2.32 17.41 8.52
C GLU A 145 2.22 16.03 7.84
N MET A 146 2.32 14.96 8.62
CA MET A 146 2.15 13.59 8.12
C MET A 146 0.74 13.38 7.57
N ARG A 147 -0.27 13.82 8.32
CA ARG A 147 -1.66 13.74 7.90
C ARG A 147 -1.91 14.57 6.65
N ALA A 148 -1.35 15.78 6.56
CA ALA A 148 -1.42 16.62 5.36
C ALA A 148 -0.78 15.94 4.15
N THR A 149 0.41 15.35 4.32
CA THR A 149 1.13 14.64 3.24
C THR A 149 0.35 13.42 2.75
N ILE A 150 -0.18 12.61 3.66
CA ILE A 150 -0.95 11.40 3.32
C ILE A 150 -2.24 11.73 2.57
N ASN A 151 -2.89 12.83 2.94
CA ASN A 151 -4.14 13.28 2.33
C ASN A 151 -3.93 14.35 1.25
N ASN A 152 -2.71 14.54 0.77
CA ASN A 152 -2.48 15.40 -0.37
C ASN A 152 -3.11 14.73 -1.62
N PRO A 153 -3.86 15.46 -2.49
CA PRO A 153 -4.45 14.90 -3.69
C PRO A 153 -3.46 14.12 -4.57
N SER A 154 -2.21 14.55 -4.61
CA SER A 154 -1.13 13.93 -5.39
C SER A 154 -0.78 12.54 -4.86
N ASN A 155 -0.85 12.35 -3.53
CA ASN A 155 -0.65 11.06 -2.87
C ASN A 155 -1.84 10.09 -3.04
N LEU A 156 -2.99 10.59 -3.50
CA LEU A 156 -4.18 9.78 -3.75
C LEU A 156 -4.30 9.49 -5.25
N SER A 157 -4.59 8.23 -5.58
CA SER A 157 -4.82 7.82 -6.97
C SER A 157 -6.05 6.94 -7.06
N ILE A 158 -6.93 7.24 -8.01
CA ILE A 158 -8.09 6.40 -8.30
C ILE A 158 -7.65 5.36 -9.32
N ILE A 159 -7.58 4.11 -8.89
CA ILE A 159 -7.09 2.98 -9.69
C ILE A 159 -8.15 1.88 -9.77
N PRO A 160 -8.06 0.98 -10.77
CA PRO A 160 -8.95 -0.17 -10.81
C PRO A 160 -8.85 -1.01 -9.52
N THR A 161 -9.99 -1.46 -8.98
CA THR A 161 -10.05 -2.20 -7.72
C THR A 161 -9.19 -3.48 -7.77
N SER A 162 -9.06 -4.12 -8.93
CA SER A 162 -8.18 -5.28 -9.12
C SER A 162 -6.72 -4.97 -8.79
N VAL A 163 -6.22 -3.81 -9.22
CA VAL A 163 -4.85 -3.34 -8.94
C VAL A 163 -4.70 -3.00 -7.47
N TYR A 164 -5.70 -2.34 -6.87
CA TYR A 164 -5.70 -2.03 -5.44
C TYR A 164 -5.65 -3.29 -4.58
N GLU A 165 -6.52 -4.27 -4.85
CA GLU A 165 -6.55 -5.54 -4.12
C GLU A 165 -5.25 -6.32 -4.26
N PHE A 166 -4.68 -6.33 -5.46
CA PHE A 166 -3.37 -6.92 -5.74
C PHE A 166 -2.26 -6.29 -4.89
N LYS A 167 -2.15 -4.94 -4.87
CA LYS A 167 -1.20 -4.23 -4.01
C LYS A 167 -1.39 -4.58 -2.53
N ARG A 168 -2.65 -4.67 -2.08
CA ARG A 168 -2.98 -5.00 -0.69
C ARG A 168 -2.58 -6.42 -0.30
N GLN A 169 -2.74 -7.38 -1.21
CA GLN A 169 -2.31 -8.77 -0.98
C GLN A 169 -0.79 -8.86 -0.86
N LEU A 170 -0.06 -8.17 -1.75
CA LEU A 170 1.40 -8.10 -1.69
C LEU A 170 1.90 -7.52 -0.37
N GLN A 171 1.25 -6.45 0.09
CA GLN A 171 1.58 -5.84 1.38
C GLN A 171 1.34 -6.81 2.54
N ALA A 172 0.14 -7.41 2.60
CA ALA A 172 -0.21 -8.34 3.68
C ALA A 172 0.71 -9.58 3.73
N GLN A 173 1.19 -10.05 2.58
CA GLN A 173 2.16 -11.13 2.52
C GLN A 173 3.52 -10.68 3.10
N THR A 174 3.99 -9.51 2.67
CA THR A 174 5.25 -8.92 3.16
C THR A 174 5.25 -8.74 4.67
N ASP A 175 4.13 -8.27 5.23
CA ASP A 175 4.00 -8.03 6.67
C ASP A 175 4.02 -9.33 7.48
N ARG A 176 3.30 -10.37 7.02
CA ARG A 176 3.30 -11.70 7.65
C ARG A 176 4.68 -12.35 7.64
N GLU A 177 5.41 -12.21 6.53
CA GLU A 177 6.76 -12.75 6.41
C GLU A 177 7.72 -12.06 7.40
N SER A 178 7.62 -10.73 7.58
CA SER A 178 8.43 -10.04 8.60
C SER A 178 8.10 -10.45 10.04
N GLU A 179 6.83 -10.70 10.37
CA GLU A 179 6.46 -11.15 11.71
C GLU A 179 7.01 -12.55 12.02
N GLN A 180 7.00 -13.44 11.03
CA GLN A 180 7.52 -14.80 11.19
C GLN A 180 9.05 -14.83 11.33
N GLU A 181 9.78 -14.01 10.60
CA GLU A 181 11.24 -13.93 10.71
C GLU A 181 11.70 -13.32 12.03
N ASN A 182 10.98 -12.33 12.57
CA ASN A 182 11.29 -11.75 13.89
C ASN A 182 11.17 -12.76 15.04
N THR A 183 10.38 -13.82 14.88
CA THR A 183 10.30 -14.92 15.87
C THR A 183 11.38 -15.98 15.71
N ASN A 184 12.06 -16.04 14.56
CA ASN A 184 13.04 -17.08 14.22
C ASN A 184 14.49 -16.56 14.09
N SER A 185 14.71 -15.26 13.97
CA SER A 185 16.04 -14.66 13.81
C SER A 185 16.67 -14.26 15.14
N SER A 186 17.25 -15.25 15.82
CA SER A 186 18.44 -15.07 16.67
C SER A 186 19.74 -15.28 15.87
N ARG A 187 19.71 -15.12 14.55
CA ARG A 187 20.87 -15.35 13.69
C ARG A 187 21.52 -14.04 13.27
N THR A 188 22.69 -13.84 13.87
CA THR A 188 23.73 -12.86 13.57
C THR A 188 24.07 -12.87 12.07
N ALA A 189 23.51 -11.93 11.31
CA ALA A 189 24.11 -11.51 10.06
C ALA A 189 25.32 -10.62 10.37
N PRO A 190 26.43 -10.69 9.61
CA PRO A 190 27.56 -9.80 9.80
C PRO A 190 27.14 -8.37 9.46
N SER A 191 27.19 -7.49 10.45
CA SER A 191 26.96 -6.07 10.30
C SER A 191 27.90 -5.49 9.24
N PRO A 192 27.41 -4.72 8.25
CA PRO A 192 28.30 -3.94 7.40
C PRO A 192 29.12 -2.96 8.27
N PRO A 193 30.35 -2.59 7.85
CA PRO A 193 31.16 -1.66 8.61
C PRO A 193 30.40 -0.33 8.77
N PRO A 194 30.48 0.31 9.95
CA PRO A 194 29.83 1.59 10.19
C PRO A 194 30.34 2.63 9.19
N PRO A 195 29.49 3.59 8.78
CA PRO A 195 29.94 4.69 7.94
C PRO A 195 31.10 5.40 8.67
N THR A 196 32.28 5.35 8.07
CA THR A 196 33.47 5.99 8.61
C THR A 196 33.21 7.48 8.76
N SER A 197 33.32 7.96 10.00
CA SER A 197 33.29 9.35 10.41
C SER A 197 34.42 10.14 9.73
N ASP A 198 34.17 10.59 8.52
CA ASP A 198 35.05 11.54 7.83
C ASP A 198 34.22 12.68 7.28
N GLY A 199 34.00 13.69 8.14
CA GLY A 199 34.00 15.13 7.85
C GLY A 199 33.11 15.76 6.77
N GLY A 200 32.41 14.99 5.94
CA GLY A 200 31.43 15.47 4.99
C GLY A 200 30.17 14.66 5.17
N GLU A 201 29.19 15.21 5.89
CA GLU A 201 27.92 14.53 6.09
C GLU A 201 27.26 14.31 4.73
N LYS A 202 27.35 13.07 4.23
CA LYS A 202 26.72 12.66 2.98
C LYS A 202 25.21 12.96 3.10
N PRO A 203 24.64 13.75 2.17
CA PRO A 203 23.21 13.97 2.15
C PRO A 203 22.47 12.64 2.04
N LEU A 204 21.41 12.50 2.83
CA LEU A 204 20.58 11.30 2.83
C LEU A 204 20.03 11.05 1.42
N SER A 205 20.38 9.90 0.85
CA SER A 205 20.00 9.48 -0.50
C SER A 205 19.39 8.09 -0.52
N ILE A 206 18.68 7.78 -1.61
CA ILE A 206 18.02 6.48 -1.80
C ILE A 206 19.04 5.34 -1.83
N GLU A 207 20.19 5.60 -2.44
CA GLU A 207 21.28 4.65 -2.63
C GLU A 207 21.89 4.20 -1.29
N ASP A 208 21.73 4.99 -0.22
CA ASP A 208 22.20 4.62 1.12
C ASP A 208 21.45 3.42 1.70
N PHE A 209 20.25 3.16 1.18
CA PHE A 209 19.34 2.14 1.66
C PHE A 209 19.26 0.92 0.75
N ILE A 210 19.83 0.98 -0.45
CA ILE A 210 19.77 -0.11 -1.43
C ILE A 210 21.07 -0.92 -1.34
N ASP A 211 20.94 -2.21 -1.10
CA ASP A 211 22.06 -3.14 -1.02
C ASP A 211 22.60 -3.45 -2.41
N PRO A 212 23.93 -3.55 -2.60
CA PRO A 212 24.51 -4.06 -3.84
C PRO A 212 23.94 -5.40 -4.31
N GLU A 213 23.49 -6.26 -3.39
CA GLU A 213 22.87 -7.55 -3.69
C GLU A 213 21.34 -7.50 -3.87
N HIS A 214 20.69 -6.32 -3.92
CA HIS A 214 19.23 -6.23 -4.06
C HIS A 214 18.67 -6.99 -5.28
N VAL A 215 19.42 -7.07 -6.38
CA VAL A 215 19.01 -7.88 -7.56
C VAL A 215 18.91 -9.36 -7.21
N LYS A 216 19.93 -9.89 -6.53
CA LYS A 216 19.96 -11.29 -6.07
C LYS A 216 18.85 -11.55 -5.06
N ASN A 217 18.60 -10.61 -4.15
CA ASN A 217 17.50 -10.71 -3.18
C ASN A 217 16.13 -10.74 -3.89
N ALA A 218 15.91 -9.88 -4.89
CA ALA A 218 14.68 -9.88 -5.68
C ALA A 218 14.48 -11.21 -6.43
N LEU A 219 15.54 -11.74 -7.05
CA LEU A 219 15.49 -13.03 -7.76
C LEU A 219 15.28 -14.22 -6.82
N SER A 220 15.76 -14.14 -5.58
CA SER A 220 15.59 -15.21 -4.57
C SER A 220 14.12 -15.45 -4.19
N LYS A 221 13.23 -14.48 -4.41
CA LYS A 221 11.77 -14.65 -4.26
C LYS A 221 11.23 -15.76 -5.18
N GLY A 222 11.88 -15.97 -6.33
CA GLY A 222 11.56 -17.06 -7.25
C GLY A 222 10.26 -16.88 -8.03
N THR A 223 9.59 -15.75 -7.88
CA THR A 223 8.36 -15.36 -8.57
C THR A 223 8.52 -13.99 -9.21
N MET A 224 7.69 -13.72 -10.21
CA MET A 224 7.60 -12.43 -10.88
C MET A 224 6.14 -12.13 -11.22
N PHE A 225 5.84 -10.87 -11.46
CA PHE A 225 4.51 -10.43 -11.84
C PHE A 225 4.42 -10.22 -13.33
N VAL A 226 3.36 -10.70 -13.95
CA VAL A 226 3.11 -10.57 -15.39
C VAL A 226 1.72 -10.03 -15.66
N TRP A 227 1.57 -9.33 -16.78
CA TRP A 227 0.27 -8.97 -17.32
C TRP A 227 -0.42 -10.21 -17.89
N VAL A 228 -1.72 -10.33 -17.61
CA VAL A 228 -2.58 -11.36 -18.20
C VAL A 228 -3.55 -10.69 -19.16
N ASP A 229 -3.19 -10.71 -20.44
CA ASP A 229 -3.82 -9.98 -21.56
C ASP A 229 -5.35 -10.14 -21.66
N GLU A 230 -5.91 -11.25 -21.19
CA GLU A 230 -7.36 -11.52 -21.29
C GLU A 230 -8.18 -10.95 -20.13
N SER A 231 -7.54 -10.36 -19.11
CA SER A 231 -8.21 -10.05 -17.85
C SER A 231 -7.87 -8.72 -17.19
N ASP A 232 -6.98 -7.90 -17.79
CA ASP A 232 -6.51 -6.65 -17.20
C ASP A 232 -6.04 -6.86 -15.74
N ARG A 233 -5.29 -7.94 -15.52
CA ARG A 233 -4.82 -8.34 -14.19
C ARG A 233 -3.34 -8.60 -14.23
N VAL A 234 -2.72 -8.28 -13.10
CA VAL A 234 -1.35 -8.68 -12.80
C VAL A 234 -1.42 -9.99 -12.01
N GLU A 235 -0.73 -11.02 -12.48
CA GLU A 235 -0.63 -12.30 -11.78
C GLU A 235 0.81 -12.58 -11.35
N GLU A 236 0.97 -13.18 -10.18
CA GLU A 236 2.24 -13.71 -9.73
C GLU A 236 2.47 -15.08 -10.35
N ILE A 237 3.55 -15.23 -11.10
CA ILE A 237 3.94 -16.49 -11.72
C ILE A 237 5.31 -16.94 -11.20
N PRO A 238 5.58 -18.27 -11.19
CA PRO A 238 6.92 -18.77 -10.97
C PRO A 238 7.88 -18.22 -12.01
N MET A 239 9.03 -17.75 -11.56
CA MET A 239 10.10 -17.29 -12.44
C MET A 239 10.85 -18.48 -13.02
N ASP A 240 11.23 -18.37 -14.29
CA ASP A 240 12.09 -19.33 -14.98
C ASP A 240 13.47 -19.41 -14.31
N ASP A 241 13.94 -20.64 -14.04
CA ASP A 241 15.18 -20.90 -13.29
C ASP A 241 16.41 -20.28 -13.97
N ARG A 242 16.37 -20.11 -15.30
CA ARG A 242 17.46 -19.45 -16.03
C ARG A 242 17.79 -18.04 -15.50
N TYR A 243 16.79 -17.31 -15.03
CA TYR A 243 16.97 -15.94 -14.52
C TYR A 243 17.44 -15.93 -13.06
N LYS A 244 17.00 -16.93 -12.28
CA LYS A 244 17.44 -17.13 -10.89
C LYS A 244 18.93 -17.43 -10.84
N ASP A 245 19.38 -18.35 -11.72
CA ASP A 245 20.77 -18.80 -11.77
C ASP A 245 21.70 -17.75 -12.39
N SER A 246 21.21 -16.99 -13.39
CA SER A 246 22.03 -16.00 -14.06
C SER A 246 22.23 -14.72 -13.26
N GLY A 247 21.37 -14.43 -12.28
CA GLY A 247 21.40 -13.16 -11.55
C GLY A 247 20.95 -11.96 -12.42
N ILE A 248 20.20 -12.20 -13.50
CA ILE A 248 19.83 -11.17 -14.49
C ILE A 248 18.31 -11.03 -14.49
N ILE A 249 17.83 -9.78 -14.46
CA ILE A 249 16.40 -9.47 -14.54
C ILE A 249 15.88 -9.79 -15.96
N PRO A 250 14.72 -10.45 -16.10
CA PRO A 250 14.12 -10.72 -17.41
C PRO A 250 13.93 -9.45 -18.25
N PRO A 251 14.13 -9.50 -19.58
CA PRO A 251 13.88 -8.35 -20.46
C PRO A 251 12.44 -7.84 -20.36
N GLY A 252 12.26 -6.52 -20.24
CA GLY A 252 10.95 -5.87 -20.06
C GLY A 252 10.45 -5.83 -18.61
N TYR A 253 11.28 -6.27 -17.65
CA TYR A 253 10.96 -6.25 -16.22
C TYR A 253 11.95 -5.40 -15.44
N SER A 254 11.55 -4.99 -14.25
CA SER A 254 12.35 -4.20 -13.32
C SER A 254 12.03 -4.58 -11.90
N ILE A 255 12.96 -4.28 -10.98
CA ILE A 255 12.73 -4.45 -9.55
C ILE A 255 11.96 -3.25 -9.05
N ASP A 256 10.79 -3.50 -8.51
CA ASP A 256 10.04 -2.54 -7.72
C ASP A 256 10.22 -2.82 -6.23
N PHE A 257 10.41 -1.75 -5.49
CA PHE A 257 10.38 -1.78 -4.04
C PHE A 257 8.92 -1.60 -3.61
N ILE A 258 8.35 -2.64 -3.00
CA ILE A 258 7.02 -2.58 -2.42
C ILE A 258 6.96 -1.35 -1.52
N VAL A 259 7.82 -1.27 -0.50
CA VAL A 259 8.13 -0.06 0.27
C VAL A 259 9.26 0.70 -0.42
N SER A 260 8.94 1.82 -1.08
CA SER A 260 9.90 2.66 -1.80
C SER A 260 10.87 3.34 -0.82
N PRO A 261 12.20 3.15 -0.98
CA PRO A 261 13.19 3.90 -0.22
C PRO A 261 13.08 5.40 -0.45
N GLY A 262 12.66 5.84 -1.64
CA GLY A 262 12.45 7.25 -1.97
C GLY A 262 11.44 7.91 -1.05
N THR A 263 10.28 7.27 -0.86
CA THR A 263 9.25 7.75 0.07
C THR A 263 9.78 7.91 1.49
N ILE A 264 10.55 6.94 1.99
CA ILE A 264 11.10 7.00 3.34
C ILE A 264 12.19 8.06 3.46
N VAL A 265 13.05 8.22 2.45
CA VAL A 265 14.04 9.31 2.43
C VAL A 265 13.37 10.68 2.44
N SER A 266 12.33 10.88 1.62
CA SER A 266 11.54 12.12 1.61
C SER A 266 10.88 12.35 2.98
N PHE A 267 10.34 11.30 3.60
CA PHE A 267 9.76 11.36 4.94
C PHE A 267 10.79 11.76 6.01
N LEU A 268 11.97 11.14 6.01
CA LEU A 268 13.04 11.45 6.96
C LEU A 268 13.51 12.90 6.81
N LYS A 269 13.66 13.39 5.57
CA LYS A 269 14.01 14.79 5.30
C LYS A 269 13.01 15.77 5.88
N LYS A 270 11.72 15.48 5.78
CA LYS A 270 10.65 16.29 6.39
C LYS A 270 10.73 16.32 7.92
N MET A 271 11.14 15.21 8.54
CA MET A 271 11.45 15.16 9.98
C MET A 271 12.74 15.91 10.37
N GLY A 272 13.39 16.62 9.43
CA GLY A 272 14.66 17.30 9.67
C GLY A 272 15.89 16.38 9.60
N ILE A 273 15.70 15.11 9.25
CA ILE A 273 16.77 14.12 9.09
C ILE A 273 17.28 14.22 7.65
N THR A 274 18.32 15.03 7.44
CA THR A 274 18.89 15.35 6.14
C THR A 274 20.18 14.59 5.84
N THR A 275 20.81 13.96 6.84
CA THR A 275 22.05 13.20 6.70
C THR A 275 21.97 11.83 7.38
N ILE A 276 22.72 10.85 6.86
CA ILE A 276 22.67 9.46 7.39
C ILE A 276 23.06 9.42 8.87
N GLY A 277 24.02 10.26 9.28
CA GLY A 277 24.51 10.29 10.67
C GLY A 277 23.48 10.75 11.70
N GLN A 278 22.36 11.33 11.27
CA GLN A 278 21.25 11.73 12.15
C GLN A 278 20.30 10.56 12.46
N LEU A 279 20.37 9.46 11.69
CA LEU A 279 19.61 8.24 12.00
C LEU A 279 20.34 7.45 13.09
N PRO A 280 19.63 6.98 14.12
CA PRO A 280 20.16 5.95 15.00
C PRO A 280 20.63 4.74 14.17
N GLU A 281 21.80 4.19 14.51
CA GLU A 281 22.42 3.09 13.75
C GLU A 281 21.50 1.87 13.62
N ASP A 282 20.80 1.51 14.70
CA ASP A 282 19.82 0.43 14.71
C ASP A 282 18.67 0.69 13.71
N THR A 283 18.16 1.93 13.66
CA THR A 283 17.10 2.35 12.73
C THR A 283 17.58 2.31 11.29
N TYR A 284 18.79 2.80 11.00
CA TYR A 284 19.37 2.75 9.66
C TYR A 284 19.52 1.30 9.17
N ASN A 285 20.09 0.43 10.01
CA ASN A 285 20.28 -0.97 9.68
C ASN A 285 18.95 -1.70 9.48
N GLU A 286 17.93 -1.39 10.29
CA GLU A 286 16.61 -1.98 10.15
C GLU A 286 15.92 -1.53 8.85
N LEU A 287 15.96 -0.22 8.53
CA LEU A 287 15.43 0.31 7.28
C LEU A 287 16.10 -0.37 6.08
N ARG A 288 17.42 -0.47 6.10
CA ARG A 288 18.18 -1.17 5.05
C ARG A 288 17.76 -2.64 4.94
N ALA A 289 17.58 -3.35 6.05
CA ALA A 289 17.08 -4.72 6.03
C ALA A 289 15.67 -4.81 5.42
N ILE A 290 14.78 -3.87 5.75
CA ILE A 290 13.40 -3.80 5.22
C ILE A 290 13.39 -3.57 3.71
N PHE A 291 14.26 -2.71 3.19
CA PHE A 291 14.24 -2.40 1.76
C PHE A 291 14.79 -3.53 0.91
N ASN A 292 15.80 -4.23 1.41
CA ASN A 292 16.54 -5.23 0.65
C ASN A 292 16.07 -6.66 0.87
N ARG A 293 15.09 -6.90 1.75
CA ARG A 293 14.49 -8.21 1.93
C ARG A 293 13.78 -8.66 0.64
N PRO A 294 13.85 -9.95 0.27
CA PRO A 294 13.17 -10.48 -0.91
C PRO A 294 11.67 -10.17 -0.94
N SER A 295 11.02 -10.16 0.23
CA SER A 295 9.59 -9.88 0.33
C SER A 295 9.22 -8.44 -0.05
N ASN A 296 10.12 -7.48 0.13
CA ASN A 296 9.93 -6.09 -0.28
C ASN A 296 10.29 -5.83 -1.74
N LEU A 297 10.94 -6.80 -2.41
CA LEU A 297 11.42 -6.66 -3.76
C LEU A 297 10.53 -7.49 -4.69
N SER A 298 9.96 -6.87 -5.70
CA SER A 298 9.14 -7.56 -6.68
C SER A 298 9.66 -7.30 -8.08
N ILE A 299 9.74 -8.35 -8.89
CA ILE A 299 10.06 -8.20 -10.30
C ILE A 299 8.74 -8.01 -11.03
N ILE A 300 8.53 -6.80 -11.53
CA ILE A 300 7.30 -6.36 -12.19
C ILE A 300 7.62 -5.84 -13.60
N PRO A 301 6.63 -5.74 -14.50
CA PRO A 301 6.83 -5.13 -15.81
C PRO A 301 7.41 -3.72 -15.69
N THR A 302 8.40 -3.39 -16.52
CA THR A 302 9.10 -2.10 -16.49
C THR A 302 8.13 -0.93 -16.64
N SER A 303 7.07 -1.07 -17.45
CA SER A 303 6.05 -0.03 -17.65
C SER A 303 5.39 0.39 -16.32
N ILE A 304 5.06 -0.57 -15.45
CA ILE A 304 4.48 -0.28 -14.13
C ILE A 304 5.50 0.43 -13.23
N CYS A 305 6.74 -0.04 -13.21
CA CYS A 305 7.81 0.52 -12.38
C CYS A 305 8.15 1.97 -12.77
N GLU A 306 8.29 2.25 -14.06
CA GLU A 306 8.51 3.60 -14.58
C GLU A 306 7.35 4.52 -14.25
N ARG A 307 6.11 4.02 -14.37
CA ARG A 307 4.93 4.82 -14.08
C ARG A 307 4.84 5.21 -12.61
N LYS A 308 5.12 4.28 -11.70
CA LYS A 308 5.20 4.57 -10.27
C LYS A 308 6.25 5.64 -9.97
N ARG A 309 7.45 5.53 -10.53
CA ARG A 309 8.52 6.53 -10.36
C ARG A 309 8.12 7.92 -10.86
N GLN A 310 7.38 8.01 -11.96
CA GLN A 310 6.85 9.28 -12.45
C GLN A 310 5.88 9.92 -11.45
N LEU A 311 4.96 9.13 -10.88
CA LEU A 311 3.97 9.61 -9.91
C LEU A 311 4.63 10.06 -8.60
N GLU A 312 5.61 9.30 -8.11
CA GLU A 312 6.41 9.69 -6.94
C GLU A 312 7.13 11.03 -7.20
N SER A 313 7.79 11.16 -8.36
CA SER A 313 8.50 12.40 -8.73
C SER A 313 7.57 13.61 -8.92
N GLN A 314 6.35 13.40 -9.40
CA GLN A 314 5.34 14.46 -9.51
C GLN A 314 4.88 14.92 -8.12
N THR A 315 4.62 13.97 -7.23
CA THR A 315 4.20 14.23 -5.86
C THR A 315 5.26 15.04 -5.10
N ASP A 316 6.54 14.66 -5.22
CA ASP A 316 7.64 15.39 -4.56
C ASP A 316 7.73 16.85 -5.05
N ARG A 317 7.59 17.09 -6.37
CA ARG A 317 7.64 18.46 -6.94
C ARG A 317 6.47 19.33 -6.50
N GLU A 318 5.28 18.77 -6.41
CA GLU A 318 4.09 19.52 -5.98
C GLU A 318 4.19 19.90 -4.50
N LEU A 319 4.70 18.99 -3.66
CA LEU A 319 4.96 19.27 -2.25
C LEU A 319 6.05 20.35 -2.04
N GLU A 320 7.09 20.38 -2.89
CA GLU A 320 8.11 21.45 -2.86
C GLU A 320 7.56 22.82 -3.30
N GLN A 321 6.58 22.85 -4.20
CA GLN A 321 5.94 24.09 -4.66
C GLN A 321 4.95 24.66 -3.64
N GLU A 322 4.25 23.82 -2.88
CA GLU A 322 3.33 24.25 -1.82
C GLU A 322 4.05 24.79 -0.57
N SER A 323 5.34 24.50 -0.42
CA SER A 323 6.16 24.90 0.74
C SER A 323 6.93 26.22 0.55
N ASN A 324 6.84 26.85 -0.63
CA ASN A 324 7.47 28.13 -0.98
C ASN A 324 6.46 29.26 -1.18
#